data_AF-G4F1V6-F1
#
_entry.id   AF-G4F1V6-F1
#
_cell.length_a   1.000
_cell.length_b   1.000
_cell.length_c   1.000
_cell.angle_alpha   90.00
_cell.angle_beta   90.00
_cell.angle_gamma   90.00
#
_symmetry.space_group_name_H-M   'P 1'
#
loop_
_entity.id
_entity.type
_entity.pdbx_description
1 polymer ?
#
loop_
_entity_poly.entity_id
_entity_poly.type
_entity_poly.pdbx_seq_one_letter_code
_entity_poly.pdbx_strand_id
1 'polypeptide(L)'
;MFEVIMEVAGFIVFLVFSHFGVMQVFRLTTYHRYFWPSLPLLVGYAGLVGWALFALELHPFFLWQLALTGTLLFIVGKKQSKSAEAMRQLAGDDADAVRFMARSAAKTTIYYIASSIVYLVFFAITYVWLYNT
;
A
#
# COMPACT_ATOMS: atom_id res chain seq x y z
N MET A 1 -19.08 -15.34 -21.76
CA MET A 1 -19.37 -15.63 -20.33
C MET A 1 -18.20 -16.32 -19.65
N PHE A 2 -17.68 -17.43 -20.19
CA PHE A 2 -16.51 -18.13 -19.63
C PHE A 2 -15.23 -17.27 -19.62
N GLU A 3 -14.97 -16.52 -20.69
CA GLU A 3 -13.82 -15.61 -20.82
C GLU A 3 -13.81 -14.50 -19.76
N VAL A 4 -14.94 -13.82 -19.57
CA VAL A 4 -15.13 -12.81 -18.52
C VAL A 4 -14.86 -13.38 -17.12
N ILE A 5 -15.27 -14.63 -16.86
CA ILE A 5 -15.01 -15.29 -15.57
C ILE A 5 -13.51 -15.51 -15.37
N MET A 6 -12.80 -15.93 -16.41
CA MET A 6 -11.35 -16.15 -16.37
C MET A 6 -10.57 -14.84 -16.16
N GLU A 7 -10.97 -13.76 -16.82
CA GLU A 7 -10.39 -12.43 -16.63
C GLU A 7 -10.58 -11.91 -15.20
N VAL A 8 -11.80 -12.02 -14.67
CA VAL A 8 -12.11 -11.61 -13.29
C VAL A 8 -11.32 -12.45 -12.28
N ALA A 9 -11.23 -13.76 -12.50
CA ALA A 9 -10.43 -14.64 -11.65
C ALA A 9 -8.94 -14.27 -11.70
N GLY A 10 -8.40 -14.00 -12.90
CA GLY A 10 -7.03 -13.51 -13.08
C GLY A 10 -6.77 -12.20 -12.36
N PHE A 11 -7.72 -11.25 -12.46
CA PHE A 11 -7.65 -9.98 -11.73
C PHE A 11 -7.68 -10.17 -10.22
N ILE A 12 -8.54 -11.04 -9.68
CA ILE A 12 -8.59 -11.30 -8.23
C ILE A 12 -7.25 -11.87 -7.75
N VAL A 13 -6.70 -12.85 -8.46
CA VAL A 13 -5.39 -13.44 -8.15
C VAL A 13 -4.32 -12.34 -8.17
N PHE A 14 -4.28 -11.55 -9.24
CA PHE A 14 -3.35 -10.42 -9.37
C PHE A 14 -3.48 -9.41 -8.21
N LEU A 15 -4.71 -9.02 -7.84
CA LEU A 15 -4.99 -8.10 -6.75
C LEU A 15 -4.47 -8.65 -5.42
N VAL A 16 -4.69 -9.93 -5.12
CA VAL A 16 -4.20 -10.55 -3.87
C VAL A 16 -2.67 -10.57 -3.83
N PHE A 17 -2.00 -11.00 -4.91
CA PHE A 17 -0.54 -11.08 -4.93
C PHE A 17 0.13 -9.69 -4.91
N SER A 18 -0.40 -8.73 -5.67
CA SER A 18 0.09 -7.35 -5.67
C SER A 18 -0.14 -6.67 -4.32
N HIS A 19 -1.28 -6.91 -3.68
CA HIS A 19 -1.55 -6.39 -2.35
C HIS A 19 -0.65 -7.04 -1.29
N PHE A 20 -0.43 -8.35 -1.37
CA PHE A 20 0.48 -9.02 -0.44
C PHE A 20 1.91 -8.47 -0.55
N GLY A 21 2.42 -8.29 -1.77
CA GLY A 21 3.77 -7.77 -1.96
C GLY A 21 3.92 -6.31 -1.52
N VAL A 22 2.93 -5.43 -1.80
CA VAL A 22 3.00 -4.04 -1.30
C VAL A 22 3.03 -3.99 0.22
N MET A 23 2.28 -4.89 0.89
CA MET A 23 2.31 -5.00 2.34
C MET A 23 3.68 -5.45 2.88
N GLN A 24 4.41 -6.31 2.18
CA GLN A 24 5.78 -6.68 2.57
C GLN A 24 6.75 -5.51 2.41
N VAL A 25 6.66 -4.75 1.31
CA VAL A 25 7.48 -3.54 1.11
C VAL A 25 7.16 -2.48 2.16
N PHE A 26 5.89 -2.33 2.52
CA PHE A 26 5.45 -1.35 3.52
C PHE A 26 6.02 -1.60 4.91
N ARG A 27 6.32 -2.86 5.27
CA ARG A 27 7.00 -3.16 6.54
C ARG A 27 8.36 -2.46 6.66
N LEU A 28 9.01 -2.19 5.54
CA LEU A 28 10.30 -1.49 5.49
C LEU A 28 10.11 0.02 5.38
N THR A 29 9.21 0.47 4.51
CA THR A 29 9.04 1.90 4.22
C THR A 29 8.30 2.65 5.32
N THR A 30 7.43 1.98 6.07
CA THR A 30 6.68 2.62 7.16
C THR A 30 7.58 2.99 8.35
N TYR A 31 8.79 2.43 8.43
CA TYR A 31 9.76 2.79 9.45
C TYR A 31 10.54 4.05 9.02
N HIS A 32 10.32 5.16 9.73
CA HIS A 32 10.90 6.47 9.41
C HIS A 32 12.42 6.48 9.09
N ARG A 33 13.21 5.63 9.76
CA ARG A 33 14.66 5.51 9.51
C ARG A 33 14.99 4.83 8.17
N TYR A 34 14.14 3.92 7.72
CA TYR A 34 14.34 3.14 6.49
C TYR A 34 13.52 3.67 5.32
N PHE A 35 12.62 4.63 5.51
CA PHE A 35 11.78 5.18 4.43
C PHE A 35 12.60 5.62 3.22
N TRP A 36 13.58 6.51 3.38
CA TRP A 36 14.38 7.00 2.25
C TRP A 36 15.21 5.91 1.56
N PRO A 37 15.95 5.05 2.28
CA PRO A 37 16.66 3.93 1.66
C PRO A 37 15.75 2.90 0.95
N SER A 38 14.53 2.71 1.44
CA SER A 38 13.57 1.74 0.86
C SER A 38 12.62 2.36 -0.17
N LEU A 39 12.68 3.68 -0.39
CA LEU A 39 11.84 4.37 -1.37
C LEU A 39 12.07 3.85 -2.81
N PRO A 40 13.31 3.60 -3.27
CA PRO A 40 13.53 3.00 -4.59
C PRO A 40 12.89 1.60 -4.73
N LEU A 41 12.89 0.81 -3.67
CA LEU A 41 12.23 -0.50 -3.65
C LEU A 41 10.71 -0.34 -3.80
N LEU A 42 10.12 0.64 -3.13
CA LEU A 42 8.70 0.94 -3.25
C LEU A 42 8.32 1.39 -4.66
N VAL A 43 9.09 2.32 -5.22
CA VAL A 43 8.90 2.81 -6.59
C VAL A 43 9.05 1.68 -7.60
N GLY A 44 10.11 0.87 -7.47
CA GLY A 44 10.34 -0.28 -8.33
C GLY A 44 9.22 -1.32 -8.23
N TYR A 45 8.71 -1.58 -7.02
CA TYR A 45 7.58 -2.49 -6.83
C TYR A 45 6.29 -1.93 -7.43
N ALA A 46 5.99 -0.64 -7.23
CA ALA A 46 4.83 0.01 -7.84
C ALA A 46 4.88 -0.06 -9.37
N GLY A 47 6.04 0.20 -9.96
CA GLY A 47 6.28 0.07 -11.38
C GLY A 47 6.12 -1.36 -11.89
N LEU A 48 6.64 -2.35 -11.16
CA LEU A 48 6.48 -3.77 -11.48
C LEU A 48 5.01 -4.18 -11.48
N VAL A 49 4.21 -3.71 -10.51
CA VAL A 49 2.75 -3.98 -10.49
C VAL A 49 2.06 -3.30 -11.66
N GLY A 50 2.40 -2.05 -11.99
CA GLY A 50 1.86 -1.37 -13.16
C GLY A 50 2.19 -2.10 -14.48
N TRP A 51 3.43 -2.54 -14.63
CA TRP A 51 3.88 -3.35 -15.75
C TRP A 51 3.19 -4.71 -15.82
N ALA A 52 3.04 -5.40 -14.70
CA ALA A 52 2.39 -6.71 -14.66
C ALA A 52 0.90 -6.62 -14.98
N LEU A 53 0.20 -5.57 -14.55
CA LEU A 53 -1.19 -5.32 -14.95
C LEU A 53 -1.31 -5.15 -16.47
N PHE A 54 -0.36 -4.43 -17.08
CA PHE A 54 -0.31 -4.22 -18.53
C PHE A 54 0.05 -5.53 -19.28
N ALA A 55 1.09 -6.24 -18.85
CA ALA A 55 1.57 -7.45 -19.50
C ALA A 55 0.59 -8.64 -19.41
N LEU A 56 -0.31 -8.64 -18.42
CA LEU A 56 -1.37 -9.63 -18.27
C LEU A 56 -2.67 -9.23 -19.00
N GLU A 57 -2.66 -8.15 -19.78
CA GLU A 57 -3.81 -7.64 -20.53
C GLU A 57 -5.04 -7.30 -19.65
N LEU A 58 -4.83 -7.05 -18.35
CA LEU A 58 -5.89 -6.72 -17.39
C LEU A 58 -6.33 -5.25 -17.45
N HIS A 59 -6.28 -4.66 -18.64
CA HIS A 59 -6.53 -3.23 -18.85
C HIS A 59 -7.89 -2.73 -18.33
N PRO A 60 -9.00 -3.46 -18.53
CA PRO A 60 -10.31 -3.05 -18.02
C PRO A 60 -10.34 -2.87 -16.50
N PHE A 61 -9.42 -3.53 -15.79
CA PHE A 61 -9.34 -3.51 -14.33
C PHE A 61 -8.41 -2.44 -13.77
N PHE A 62 -7.80 -1.57 -14.59
CA PHE A 62 -6.92 -0.51 -14.10
C PHE A 62 -7.58 0.37 -13.01
N LEU A 63 -8.77 0.90 -13.30
CA LEU A 63 -9.50 1.72 -12.33
C LEU A 63 -9.93 0.91 -11.10
N TRP A 64 -10.28 -0.36 -11.30
CA TRP A 64 -10.64 -1.27 -10.21
C TRP A 64 -9.44 -1.55 -9.30
N GLN A 65 -8.26 -1.81 -9.86
CA GLN A 65 -7.03 -2.01 -9.11
C GLN A 65 -6.71 -0.78 -8.27
N LEU A 66 -6.81 0.42 -8.85
CA LEU A 66 -6.52 1.67 -8.16
C LEU A 66 -7.51 1.92 -7.01
N ALA A 67 -8.81 1.75 -7.26
CA ALA A 67 -9.86 1.94 -6.27
C ALA A 67 -9.80 0.90 -5.13
N LEU A 68 -9.67 -0.38 -5.47
CA LEU A 68 -9.60 -1.47 -4.48
C LEU A 68 -8.31 -1.38 -3.66
N THR A 69 -7.17 -1.15 -4.30
CA THR A 69 -5.91 -1.03 -3.56
C THR A 69 -5.92 0.19 -2.64
N GLY A 70 -6.41 1.35 -3.11
CA GLY A 70 -6.60 2.52 -2.26
C GLY A 70 -7.50 2.25 -1.06
N THR A 71 -8.61 1.54 -1.28
CA THR A 71 -9.54 1.15 -0.21
C THR A 71 -8.90 0.20 0.80
N LEU A 72 -8.19 -0.83 0.33
CA LEU A 72 -7.48 -1.78 1.20
C LEU A 72 -6.41 -1.08 2.03
N LEU A 73 -5.61 -0.21 1.42
CA LEU A 73 -4.61 0.59 2.13
C LEU A 73 -5.25 1.52 3.17
N PHE A 74 -6.40 2.11 2.86
CA PHE A 74 -7.14 2.92 3.83
C PHE A 74 -7.64 2.09 5.02
N ILE A 75 -8.22 0.90 4.78
CA ILE A 75 -8.68 -0.02 5.83
C ILE A 75 -7.53 -0.43 6.73
N VAL A 76 -6.39 -0.80 6.16
CA VAL A 76 -5.18 -1.17 6.90
C VAL A 76 -4.66 0.02 7.72
N GLY A 77 -4.62 1.22 7.16
CA GLY A 77 -4.23 2.44 7.87
C GLY A 77 -5.15 2.72 9.07
N LYS A 78 -6.46 2.56 8.90
CA LYS A 78 -7.45 2.71 9.98
C LYS A 78 -7.24 1.66 11.07
N LYS A 79 -6.94 0.41 10.71
CA LYS A 79 -6.63 -0.67 11.66
C LYS A 79 -5.36 -0.36 12.47
N GLN A 80 -4.31 0.14 11.81
CA GLN A 80 -3.07 0.54 12.48
C GLN A 80 -3.31 1.69 13.46
N SER A 81 -4.08 2.71 13.05
CA SER A 81 -4.44 3.84 13.92
C SER A 81 -5.19 3.40 15.18
N LYS A 82 -6.19 2.52 15.04
CA LYS A 82 -6.90 1.93 16.18
C LYS A 82 -5.99 1.12 17.12
N SER A 83 -5.07 0.34 16.55
CA SER A 83 -4.11 -0.42 17.35
C SER A 83 -3.18 0.49 18.15
N ALA A 84 -2.75 1.61 17.56
CA ALA A 84 -1.94 2.60 18.27
C ALA A 84 -2.71 3.30 19.40
N GLU A 85 -4.00 3.55 19.20
CA GLU A 85 -4.88 4.12 20.24
C GLU A 85 -5.09 3.14 21.40
N ALA A 86 -5.33 1.85 21.12
CA ALA A 86 -5.41 0.82 22.15
C ALA A 86 -4.10 0.67 22.93
N MET A 87 -2.95 0.71 22.25
CA MET A 87 -1.64 0.70 22.91
C MET A 87 -1.47 1.92 23.84
N ARG A 88 -1.88 3.12 23.41
CA ARG A 88 -1.84 4.32 24.27
C ARG A 88 -2.69 4.15 25.53
N GLN A 89 -3.87 3.55 25.41
CA GLN A 89 -4.74 3.27 26.57
C GLN A 89 -4.12 2.26 27.53
N LEU A 90 -3.35 1.29 27.03
CA LEU A 90 -2.66 0.28 27.84
C LEU A 90 -1.38 0.79 28.54
N ALA A 91 -0.79 1.89 28.07
CA ALA A 91 0.44 2.45 28.66
C ALA A 91 0.22 3.12 30.03
N GLY A 92 -1.03 3.28 30.48
CA GLY A 92 -1.36 3.81 31.81
C GLY A 92 -1.02 5.31 31.96
N ASP A 93 -0.83 5.75 33.22
CA ASP A 93 -0.56 7.15 33.59
C ASP A 93 0.91 7.60 33.45
N ASP A 94 1.80 6.74 32.94
CA ASP A 94 3.19 7.14 32.68
C ASP A 94 3.23 8.10 31.48
N ALA A 95 3.24 9.39 31.80
CA ALA A 95 3.19 10.48 30.84
C ALA A 95 4.33 10.43 29.80
N ASP A 96 5.51 9.94 30.19
CA ASP A 96 6.66 9.83 29.28
C ASP A 96 6.53 8.63 28.35
N ALA A 97 6.06 7.48 28.86
CA ALA A 97 5.76 6.30 28.04
C ALA A 97 4.65 6.58 27.03
N VAL A 98 3.55 7.22 27.46
CA VAL A 98 2.43 7.62 26.60
C VAL A 98 2.89 8.60 25.52
N ARG A 99 3.71 9.61 25.88
CA ARG A 99 4.23 10.62 24.94
C ARG A 99 5.19 10.02 23.92
N PHE A 100 6.05 9.09 24.33
CA PHE A 100 6.94 8.37 23.41
C PHE A 100 6.16 7.50 22.42
N MET A 101 5.21 6.70 22.92
CA MET A 101 4.34 5.88 22.06
C MET A 101 3.50 6.72 21.11
N ALA A 102 3.00 7.86 21.59
CA ALA A 102 2.21 8.76 20.77
C ALA A 102 3.00 9.32 19.59
N ARG A 103 4.26 9.73 19.81
CA ARG A 103 5.17 10.20 18.76
C ARG A 103 5.54 9.08 17.78
N SER A 104 5.81 7.87 18.29
CA SER A 104 6.14 6.72 17.45
C SER A 104 4.99 6.36 16.52
N ALA A 105 3.77 6.23 17.05
CA ALA A 105 2.56 5.95 16.28
C ALA A 105 2.25 7.02 15.23
N ALA A 106 2.41 8.31 15.60
CA ALA A 106 2.20 9.42 14.68
C ALA A 106 3.17 9.36 13.49
N LYS A 107 4.47 9.09 13.75
CA LYS A 107 5.46 8.93 12.68
C LYS A 107 5.11 7.74 11.77
N THR A 108 4.84 6.56 12.34
CA THR A 108 4.45 5.36 11.57
C THR A 108 3.25 5.66 10.67
N THR A 109 2.24 6.38 11.17
CA THR A 109 1.05 6.75 10.39
C THR A 109 1.40 7.67 9.21
N ILE A 110 2.23 8.70 9.44
CA ILE A 110 2.64 9.63 8.38
C ILE A 110 3.41 8.88 7.28
N TYR A 111 4.36 8.03 7.64
CA TYR A 111 5.15 7.27 6.66
C TYR A 111 4.31 6.21 5.94
N TYR A 112 3.33 5.60 6.60
CA TYR A 112 2.36 4.71 5.96
C TYR A 112 1.55 5.44 4.88
N ILE A 113 1.04 6.64 5.20
CA ILE A 113 0.28 7.47 4.25
C ILE A 113 1.18 7.89 3.08
N ALA A 114 2.41 8.34 3.37
CA ALA A 114 3.37 8.71 2.34
C ALA A 114 3.70 7.53 1.41
N SER A 115 3.96 6.33 1.96
CA SER A 115 4.17 5.12 1.16
C SER A 115 2.94 4.75 0.33
N SER A 116 1.73 4.89 0.89
CA SER A 116 0.48 4.64 0.17
C SER A 116 0.32 5.56 -1.04
N ILE A 117 0.58 6.85 -0.86
CA ILE A 117 0.51 7.85 -1.94
C ILE A 117 1.57 7.55 -3.01
N VAL A 118 2.83 7.34 -2.60
CA VAL A 118 3.94 7.04 -3.53
C VAL A 118 3.61 5.79 -4.35
N TYR A 119 3.12 4.73 -3.70
CA TYR A 119 2.73 3.51 -4.37
C TYR A 119 1.67 3.76 -5.44
N LEU A 120 0.54 4.40 -5.07
CA LEU A 120 -0.58 4.61 -5.99
C LEU A 120 -0.20 5.53 -7.16
N VAL A 121 0.57 6.59 -6.90
CA VAL A 121 1.01 7.54 -7.92
C VAL A 121 1.95 6.86 -8.92
N PHE A 122 2.99 6.17 -8.44
CA PHE A 122 3.93 5.51 -9.36
C PHE A 122 3.30 4.34 -10.11
N PHE A 123 2.43 3.57 -9.46
CA PHE A 123 1.62 2.55 -10.14
C PHE A 123 0.81 3.15 -11.30
N ALA A 124 0.09 4.25 -11.04
CA ALA A 124 -0.73 4.92 -12.05
C ALA A 124 0.12 5.50 -13.18
N ILE A 125 1.23 6.18 -12.86
CA ILE A 125 2.15 6.75 -13.85
C ILE A 125 2.72 5.65 -14.74
N THR A 126 3.25 4.56 -14.16
CA THR A 126 3.84 3.46 -14.93
C THR A 126 2.82 2.83 -15.85
N TYR A 127 1.61 2.55 -15.35
CA TYR A 127 0.57 1.95 -16.19
C TYR A 127 0.14 2.88 -17.33
N VAL A 128 -0.13 4.16 -17.03
CA VAL A 128 -0.52 5.14 -18.07
C VAL A 128 0.58 5.31 -19.10
N TRP A 129 1.85 5.36 -18.67
CA TRP A 129 2.98 5.47 -19.59
C TRP A 129 3.06 4.26 -20.53
N LEU A 130 2.95 3.04 -20.02
CA LEU A 130 2.94 1.81 -20.83
C LEU A 130 1.75 1.77 -21.80
N TYR A 131 0.57 2.20 -21.36
CA TYR A 131 -0.64 2.20 -22.19
C TYR A 131 -0.56 3.20 -23.36
N ASN A 132 0.25 4.24 -23.25
CA ASN A 132 0.42 5.28 -24.28
C ASN A 132 1.68 5.09 -25.15
N THR A 133 2.42 4.00 -24.93
CA THR A 133 3.61 3.64 -25.74
C THR A 133 3.25 2.56 -26.74
#